data_AF-A0A139NQZ5-F1
#
_entry.id   AF-A0A139NQZ5-F1
#
_cell.length_a   1.000
_cell.length_b   1.000
_cell.length_c   1.000
_cell.angle_alpha   90.00
_cell.angle_beta   90.00
_cell.angle_gamma   90.00
#
_symmetry.space_group_name_H-M   'P 1'
#
loop_
_entity.id
_entity.type
_entity.pdbx_description
1 polymer ?
#
loop_
_entity_poly.entity_id
_entity_poly.type
_entity_poly.pdbx_seq_one_letter_code
_entity_poly.pdbx_strand_id
1 'polypeptide(L)'
;MKSNNPFRYHLTTATLVLIPAGVAINYIGKLFVSVLKLPLWLDSIGTCLSACLAGPVVGAIVGVMNNFLYGMTVDPISTIYALTNAALGITVGLMAYYGRMQKVGGAIVTGLLAGLAAVCVSTPLNLIFWGGTTGNLWGDLVFAWSLAQGSPLWFASFLDELVVDLPDKLVVVLLVLSLYKHLPRTLLSLYQSNRVIESLD
;
A
#
# COMPACT_ATOMS: atom_id res chain seq x y z
N MET A 1 -2.71 30.63 -12.78
CA MET A 1 -3.05 29.78 -11.62
C MET A 1 -2.43 28.41 -11.83
N LYS A 2 -1.39 28.03 -11.07
CA LYS A 2 -0.77 26.72 -11.19
C LYS A 2 -1.74 25.63 -10.72
N SER A 3 -1.92 24.61 -11.55
CA SER A 3 -2.72 23.43 -11.24
C SER A 3 -2.07 22.66 -10.10
N ASN A 4 -2.62 22.79 -8.90
CA ASN A 4 -2.20 22.05 -7.71
C ASN A 4 -2.75 20.62 -7.76
N ASN A 5 -2.46 19.90 -8.85
CA ASN A 5 -3.00 18.57 -9.10
C ASN A 5 -2.09 17.49 -8.50
N PRO A 6 -2.51 16.78 -7.44
CA PRO A 6 -1.69 15.74 -6.81
C PRO A 6 -1.46 14.52 -7.71
N PHE A 7 -2.25 14.35 -8.77
CA PHE A 7 -2.11 13.26 -9.73
C PHE A 7 -1.18 13.60 -10.90
N ARG A 8 -0.61 14.80 -10.95
CA ARG A 8 0.42 15.12 -11.96
C ARG A 8 1.70 14.37 -11.62
N TYR A 9 2.12 13.47 -12.51
CA TYR A 9 3.35 12.70 -12.37
C TYR A 9 4.28 12.98 -13.54
N HIS A 10 5.59 12.95 -13.28
CA HIS A 10 6.62 13.07 -14.30
C HIS A 10 7.43 11.77 -14.32
N LEU A 11 7.42 11.07 -15.46
CA LEU A 11 8.23 9.87 -15.68
C LEU A 11 9.69 10.28 -15.91
N THR A 12 10.38 10.57 -14.82
CA THR A 12 11.83 10.79 -14.82
C THR A 12 12.56 9.46 -14.79
N THR A 13 13.84 9.45 -15.15
CA THR A 13 14.71 8.28 -14.99
C THR A 13 14.69 7.74 -13.55
N ALA A 14 14.70 8.64 -12.55
CA ALA A 14 14.59 8.25 -11.15
C ALA A 14 13.26 7.54 -10.84
N THR A 15 12.14 8.06 -11.36
CA THR A 15 10.82 7.45 -11.20
C THR A 15 10.73 6.08 -11.89
N LEU A 16 11.31 5.96 -13.09
CA LEU A 16 11.35 4.70 -13.83
C LEU A 16 12.15 3.61 -13.12
N VAL A 17 13.24 3.98 -12.43
CA VAL A 17 14.04 3.03 -11.63
C VAL A 17 13.37 2.70 -10.29
N LEU A 18 12.61 3.65 -9.72
CA LEU A 18 11.90 3.45 -8.46
C LEU A 18 10.82 2.37 -8.57
N ILE A 19 10.15 2.28 -9.73
CA ILE A 19 9.07 1.30 -9.94
C ILE A 19 9.53 -0.16 -9.72
N PRO A 20 10.53 -0.68 -10.48
CA PRO A 20 10.99 -2.05 -10.29
C PRO A 20 11.62 -2.27 -8.91
N ALA A 21 12.30 -1.27 -8.33
CA ALA A 21 12.82 -1.38 -6.97
C ALA A 21 11.70 -1.53 -5.93
N GLY A 22 10.63 -0.74 -6.04
CA GLY A 22 9.46 -0.82 -5.17
C GLY A 22 8.74 -2.16 -5.31
N VAL A 23 8.58 -2.66 -6.54
CA VAL A 23 8.02 -3.99 -6.80
C VAL A 23 8.87 -5.09 -6.15
N ALA A 24 10.19 -5.05 -6.29
CA ALA A 24 11.07 -6.03 -5.68
C ALA A 24 10.97 -6.04 -4.14
N ILE A 25 10.92 -4.87 -3.50
CA ILE A 25 10.75 -4.75 -2.05
C ILE A 25 9.44 -5.40 -1.59
N ASN A 26 8.32 -5.08 -2.26
CA ASN A 26 7.01 -5.65 -1.95
C ASN A 26 7.00 -7.17 -2.12
N TYR A 27 7.57 -7.65 -3.23
CA TYR A 27 7.61 -9.06 -3.56
C TYR A 27 8.39 -9.87 -2.51
N ILE A 28 9.55 -9.36 -2.08
CA ILE A 28 10.36 -9.97 -1.02
C ILE A 28 9.61 -9.95 0.32
N GLY A 29 8.97 -8.83 0.67
CA GLY A 29 8.17 -8.71 1.89
C GLY A 29 7.04 -9.73 1.93
N LYS A 30 6.31 -9.86 0.82
CA LYS A 30 5.21 -10.82 0.68
C LYS A 30 5.71 -12.26 0.72
N LEU A 31 6.84 -12.58 0.08
CA LEU A 31 7.46 -13.92 0.19
C LEU A 31 7.83 -14.25 1.65
N PHE A 32 8.45 -13.32 2.35
CA PHE A 32 8.87 -13.50 3.74
C PHE A 32 7.67 -13.81 4.65
N VAL A 33 6.58 -13.04 4.50
CA VAL A 33 5.30 -13.28 5.19
C VAL A 33 4.73 -14.65 4.85
N SER A 34 4.65 -15.01 3.56
CA SER A 34 4.04 -16.25 3.10
C SER A 34 4.77 -17.49 3.64
N VAL A 35 6.10 -17.42 3.76
CA VAL A 35 6.95 -18.50 4.31
C VAL A 35 6.79 -18.62 5.82
N LEU A 36 6.75 -17.49 6.55
CA LEU A 36 6.69 -17.48 8.01
C LEU A 36 5.27 -17.48 8.59
N LYS A 37 4.24 -17.35 7.74
CA LYS A 37 2.82 -17.27 8.14
C LYS A 37 2.53 -16.15 9.14
N LEU A 38 3.14 -14.99 8.92
CA LEU A 38 2.96 -13.82 9.76
C LEU A 38 1.52 -13.28 9.67
N PRO A 39 1.03 -12.58 10.71
CA PRO A 39 -0.31 -11.98 10.74
C PRO A 39 -0.46 -10.70 9.90
N LEU A 40 0.57 -10.32 9.13
CA LEU A 40 0.65 -9.09 8.35
C LEU A 40 1.01 -9.41 6.90
N TRP A 41 0.82 -8.49 5.95
CA TRP A 41 1.12 -8.70 4.53
C TRP A 41 2.52 -8.22 4.13
N LEU A 42 2.98 -7.09 4.68
CA LEU A 42 4.26 -6.42 4.37
C LEU A 42 4.53 -6.21 2.87
N ASP A 43 3.49 -6.24 2.04
CA ASP A 43 3.55 -6.29 0.58
C ASP A 43 3.45 -4.91 -0.08
N SER A 44 3.51 -3.85 0.72
CA SER A 44 3.21 -2.48 0.29
C SER A 44 4.23 -1.46 0.78
N ILE A 45 5.39 -1.90 1.29
CA ILE A 45 6.50 -1.03 1.69
C ILE A 45 7.01 -0.21 0.49
N GLY A 46 7.30 -0.89 -0.63
CA GLY A 46 7.72 -0.26 -1.88
C GLY A 46 6.62 0.59 -2.51
N THR A 47 5.35 0.18 -2.40
CA THR A 47 4.17 0.96 -2.82
C THR A 47 4.13 2.30 -2.08
N CYS A 48 4.16 2.25 -0.75
CA CYS A 48 4.09 3.43 0.12
C CYS A 48 5.30 4.35 -0.04
N LEU A 49 6.51 3.78 -0.13
CA LEU A 49 7.73 4.54 -0.33
C LEU A 49 7.71 5.27 -1.68
N SER A 50 7.29 4.58 -2.73
CA SER A 50 7.15 5.18 -4.06
C SER A 50 6.07 6.25 -4.11
N ALA A 51 4.96 6.04 -3.39
CA ALA A 51 3.92 7.05 -3.23
C ALA A 51 4.44 8.32 -2.53
N CYS A 52 5.26 8.16 -1.49
CA CYS A 52 5.86 9.28 -0.77
C CYS A 52 6.89 10.06 -1.59
N LEU A 53 7.68 9.36 -2.40
CA LEU A 53 8.76 9.96 -3.20
C LEU A 53 8.25 10.56 -4.51
N ALA A 54 7.42 9.83 -5.24
CA ALA A 54 7.06 10.15 -6.63
C ALA A 54 5.54 10.38 -6.84
N GLY A 55 4.75 10.33 -5.77
CA GLY A 55 3.33 10.70 -5.78
C GLY A 55 2.35 9.52 -5.97
N PRO A 56 1.04 9.79 -5.87
CA PRO A 56 0.00 8.77 -5.79
C PRO A 56 -0.06 7.84 -7.00
N VAL A 57 0.17 8.37 -8.21
CA VAL A 57 0.13 7.56 -9.45
C VAL A 57 1.26 6.54 -9.48
N VAL A 58 2.49 6.95 -9.14
CA VAL A 58 3.65 6.05 -9.13
C VAL A 58 3.50 5.00 -8.05
N GLY A 59 3.03 5.39 -6.85
CA GLY A 59 2.67 4.44 -5.80
C GLY A 59 1.68 3.39 -6.29
N ALA A 60 0.58 3.81 -6.91
CA ALA A 60 -0.43 2.90 -7.45
C ALA A 60 0.14 1.94 -8.49
N ILE A 61 0.98 2.43 -9.42
CA ILE A 61 1.65 1.59 -10.43
C ILE A 61 2.50 0.50 -9.77
N VAL A 62 3.30 0.86 -8.76
CA VAL A 62 4.13 -0.11 -8.03
C VAL A 62 3.27 -1.18 -7.36
N GLY A 63 2.20 -0.78 -6.69
CA GLY A 63 1.27 -1.71 -6.05
C GLY A 63 0.61 -2.67 -7.04
N VAL A 64 0.06 -2.13 -8.14
CA VAL A 64 -0.56 -2.92 -9.21
C VAL A 64 0.44 -3.92 -9.79
N MET A 65 1.62 -3.44 -10.20
CA MET A 65 2.65 -4.29 -10.82
C MET A 65 3.12 -5.41 -9.89
N ASN A 66 3.30 -5.12 -8.61
CA ASN A 66 3.65 -6.13 -7.62
C ASN A 66 2.61 -7.25 -7.55
N ASN A 67 1.33 -6.89 -7.43
CA ASN A 67 0.25 -7.87 -7.28
C ASN A 67 0.03 -8.70 -8.54
N PHE A 68 0.19 -8.12 -9.73
CA PHE A 68 0.18 -8.86 -10.98
C PHE A 68 1.36 -9.83 -11.07
N LEU A 69 2.59 -9.36 -10.79
CA LEU A 69 3.77 -10.20 -10.87
C LEU A 69 3.68 -11.37 -9.89
N TYR A 70 3.36 -11.11 -8.63
CA TYR A 70 3.17 -12.14 -7.61
C TYR A 70 2.02 -13.09 -7.96
N GLY A 71 0.95 -12.55 -8.55
CA GLY A 71 -0.17 -13.30 -9.13
C GLY A 71 0.28 -14.36 -10.14
N MET A 72 1.18 -13.98 -11.03
CA MET A 72 1.66 -14.84 -12.11
C MET A 72 2.71 -15.86 -11.64
N THR A 73 3.46 -15.57 -10.57
CA THR A 73 4.65 -16.37 -10.20
C THR A 73 4.48 -17.18 -8.93
N VAL A 74 3.64 -16.77 -7.97
CA VAL A 74 3.55 -17.40 -6.64
C VAL A 74 2.12 -17.77 -6.28
N ASP A 75 1.20 -16.81 -6.31
CA ASP A 75 -0.18 -17.01 -5.85
C ASP A 75 -1.18 -16.20 -6.71
N PRO A 76 -1.95 -16.87 -7.58
CA PRO A 76 -2.92 -16.22 -8.47
C PRO A 76 -3.93 -15.33 -7.77
N ILE A 77 -4.29 -15.63 -6.51
CA ILE A 77 -5.23 -14.85 -5.70
C ILE A 77 -4.74 -13.39 -5.58
N SER A 78 -3.41 -13.20 -5.50
CA SER A 78 -2.76 -11.91 -5.39
C SER A 78 -3.13 -10.91 -6.51
N THR A 79 -3.48 -11.40 -7.70
CA THR A 79 -3.75 -10.57 -8.89
C THR A 79 -4.90 -9.59 -8.64
N ILE A 80 -5.98 -10.06 -8.01
CA ILE A 80 -7.19 -9.25 -7.77
C ILE A 80 -6.91 -8.10 -6.80
N TYR A 81 -6.03 -8.35 -5.81
CA TYR A 81 -5.61 -7.34 -4.84
C TYR A 81 -4.70 -6.24 -5.43
N ALA A 82 -4.40 -6.27 -6.73
CA ALA A 82 -3.81 -5.12 -7.43
C ALA A 82 -4.68 -3.86 -7.28
N LEU A 83 -6.00 -4.00 -7.24
CA LEU A 83 -6.93 -2.89 -7.01
C LEU A 83 -6.79 -2.31 -5.59
N THR A 84 -6.66 -3.18 -4.58
CA THR A 84 -6.40 -2.79 -3.19
C THR A 84 -5.09 -2.03 -3.07
N ASN A 85 -4.02 -2.57 -3.68
CA ASN A 85 -2.71 -1.92 -3.66
C ASN A 85 -2.67 -0.61 -4.45
N ALA A 86 -3.47 -0.46 -5.51
CA ALA A 86 -3.65 0.81 -6.22
C ALA A 86 -4.29 1.87 -5.30
N ALA A 87 -5.40 1.53 -4.63
CA ALA A 87 -6.08 2.42 -3.70
C ALA A 87 -5.17 2.83 -2.53
N LEU A 88 -4.37 1.90 -2.02
CA LEU A 88 -3.37 2.15 -1.00
C LEU A 88 -2.29 3.13 -1.47
N GLY A 89 -1.71 2.90 -2.64
CA GLY A 89 -0.69 3.78 -3.23
C GLY A 89 -1.22 5.21 -3.44
N ILE A 90 -2.45 5.34 -3.92
CA ILE A 90 -3.13 6.65 -4.06
C ILE A 90 -3.29 7.32 -2.70
N THR A 91 -3.83 6.60 -1.71
CA THR A 91 -4.11 7.13 -0.37
C THR A 91 -2.84 7.65 0.30
N VAL A 92 -1.78 6.84 0.32
CA VAL A 92 -0.49 7.22 0.91
C VAL A 92 0.14 8.39 0.15
N GLY A 93 0.07 8.38 -1.18
CA GLY A 93 0.61 9.45 -2.01
C GLY A 93 -0.09 10.79 -1.80
N LEU A 94 -1.42 10.79 -1.66
CA LEU A 94 -2.20 11.98 -1.32
C LEU A 94 -1.84 12.50 0.07
N MET A 95 -1.75 11.61 1.06
CA MET A 95 -1.38 11.98 2.43
C MET A 95 0.04 12.56 2.49
N ALA A 96 0.99 11.96 1.77
CA ALA A 96 2.35 12.48 1.63
C ALA A 96 2.38 13.85 0.93
N TYR A 97 1.60 14.02 -0.14
CA TYR A 97 1.45 15.29 -0.86
C TYR A 97 0.97 16.41 0.06
N TYR A 98 0.00 16.13 0.95
CA TYR A 98 -0.48 17.08 1.96
C TYR A 98 0.40 17.15 3.23
N GLY A 99 1.63 16.65 3.19
CA GLY A 99 2.62 16.81 4.26
C GLY A 99 2.41 15.93 5.50
N ARG A 100 1.51 14.93 5.44
CA ARG A 100 1.21 14.05 6.59
C ARG A 100 2.32 13.04 6.86
N MET A 101 3.19 12.76 5.89
CA MET A 101 4.33 11.84 6.02
C MET A 101 5.62 12.51 6.53
N GLN A 102 5.51 13.55 7.37
CA GLN A 102 6.66 14.25 7.98
C GLN A 102 6.88 13.89 9.46
N LYS A 103 5.78 13.60 10.17
CA LYS A 103 5.76 13.34 11.63
C LYS A 103 5.05 12.02 11.90
N VAL A 104 5.38 11.40 13.04
CA VAL A 104 4.80 10.11 13.45
C VAL A 104 3.28 10.18 13.53
N GLY A 105 2.71 11.22 14.15
CA GLY A 105 1.25 11.38 14.23
C GLY A 105 0.57 11.46 12.86
N GLY A 106 1.19 12.14 11.88
CA GLY A 106 0.66 12.19 10.52
C GLY A 106 0.77 10.83 9.81
N ALA A 107 1.86 10.09 10.02
CA ALA A 107 2.03 8.74 9.50
C ALA A 107 1.06 7.73 10.11
N ILE A 108 0.71 7.86 11.40
CA ILE A 108 -0.35 7.04 12.03
C ILE A 108 -1.68 7.27 11.31
N VAL A 109 -2.07 8.53 11.09
CA VAL A 109 -3.30 8.85 10.34
C VAL A 109 -3.23 8.31 8.92
N THR A 110 -2.09 8.43 8.24
CA THR A 110 -1.89 7.84 6.91
C THR A 110 -2.04 6.33 6.93
N GLY A 111 -1.47 5.62 7.92
CA GLY A 111 -1.58 4.18 8.07
C GLY A 111 -3.01 3.71 8.33
N LEU A 112 -3.74 4.43 9.19
CA LEU A 112 -5.17 4.17 9.42
C LEU A 112 -6.00 4.36 8.16
N LEU A 113 -5.82 5.47 7.44
CA LEU A 113 -6.56 5.72 6.20
C LEU A 113 -6.18 4.73 5.09
N ALA A 114 -4.90 4.35 4.99
CA ALA A 114 -4.44 3.34 4.04
C ALA A 114 -5.00 1.96 4.38
N GLY A 115 -5.05 1.58 5.66
CA GLY A 115 -5.66 0.33 6.11
C GLY A 115 -7.16 0.31 5.84
N LEU A 116 -7.88 1.38 6.16
CA LEU A 116 -9.31 1.49 5.84
C LEU A 116 -9.56 1.48 4.33
N ALA A 117 -8.74 2.15 3.52
CA ALA A 117 -8.83 2.09 2.07
C ALA A 117 -8.60 0.67 1.55
N ALA A 118 -7.65 -0.06 2.14
CA ALA A 118 -7.41 -1.45 1.80
C ALA A 118 -8.63 -2.32 2.12
N VAL A 119 -9.11 -2.30 3.37
CA VAL A 119 -10.30 -3.05 3.84
C VAL A 119 -11.55 -2.75 2.99
N CYS A 120 -11.80 -1.47 2.68
CA CYS A 120 -12.95 -1.06 1.87
C CYS A 120 -12.91 -1.63 0.45
N VAL A 121 -11.72 -1.86 -0.09
CA VAL A 121 -11.54 -2.42 -1.45
C VAL A 121 -11.42 -3.94 -1.40
N SER A 122 -10.69 -4.51 -0.46
CA SER A 122 -10.46 -5.95 -0.35
C SER A 122 -11.73 -6.71 0.06
N THR A 123 -12.50 -6.21 1.04
CA THR A 123 -13.74 -6.88 1.52
C THR A 123 -14.71 -7.25 0.38
N PRO A 124 -15.15 -6.33 -0.50
CA PRO A 124 -16.03 -6.71 -1.61
C PRO A 124 -15.35 -7.66 -2.60
N LEU A 125 -14.04 -7.55 -2.82
CA LEU A 125 -13.30 -8.49 -3.66
C LEU A 125 -13.33 -9.91 -3.05
N ASN A 126 -13.17 -10.03 -1.74
CA ASN A 126 -13.22 -11.32 -1.05
C ASN A 126 -14.60 -11.96 -1.14
N LEU A 127 -15.66 -11.17 -1.01
CA LEU A 127 -17.03 -11.66 -1.14
C LEU A 127 -17.32 -12.15 -2.57
N ILE A 128 -16.79 -11.47 -3.59
CA ILE A 128 -17.03 -11.82 -5.00
C ILE A 128 -16.19 -13.02 -5.46
N PHE A 129 -14.90 -13.05 -5.10
CA PHE A 129 -13.94 -14.00 -5.66
C PHE A 129 -13.63 -15.16 -4.72
N TRP A 130 -13.70 -14.95 -3.40
CA TRP A 130 -13.16 -15.86 -2.40
C TRP A 130 -14.18 -16.33 -1.35
N GLY A 131 -15.48 -16.06 -1.56
CA GLY A 131 -16.52 -16.45 -0.61
C GLY A 131 -16.41 -15.78 0.77
N GLY A 132 -15.64 -14.70 0.87
CA GLY A 132 -15.46 -13.89 2.08
C GLY A 132 -14.11 -14.05 2.79
N THR A 133 -13.34 -15.10 2.51
CA THR A 133 -12.00 -15.31 3.10
C THR A 133 -10.92 -14.52 2.37
N THR A 134 -9.82 -14.23 3.04
CA THR A 134 -8.70 -13.44 2.49
C THR A 134 -7.54 -14.29 2.04
N GLY A 135 -7.46 -15.54 2.53
CA GLY A 135 -6.30 -16.41 2.37
C GLY A 135 -5.17 -16.10 3.36
N ASN A 136 -5.40 -15.14 4.26
CA ASN A 136 -4.53 -14.91 5.41
C ASN A 136 -5.01 -15.77 6.58
N LEU A 137 -4.14 -16.66 7.07
CA LEU A 137 -4.48 -17.56 8.19
C LEU A 137 -5.09 -16.84 9.39
N TRP A 138 -4.58 -15.66 9.76
CA TRP A 138 -5.02 -14.95 10.96
C TRP A 138 -6.35 -14.25 10.77
N GLY A 139 -6.56 -13.69 9.58
CA GLY A 139 -7.84 -13.10 9.19
C GLY A 139 -8.93 -14.17 9.02
N ASP A 140 -8.62 -15.26 8.31
CA ASP A 140 -9.54 -16.37 8.05
C ASP A 140 -9.98 -17.08 9.36
N LEU A 141 -9.13 -17.08 10.39
CA LEU A 141 -9.51 -17.56 11.73
C LEU A 141 -10.58 -16.65 12.37
N VAL A 142 -10.44 -15.33 12.24
CA VAL A 142 -11.45 -14.37 12.72
C VAL A 142 -12.72 -14.46 11.90
N PHE A 143 -12.61 -14.66 10.59
CA PHE A 143 -13.74 -14.93 9.69
C PHE A 143 -14.55 -16.14 10.16
N ALA A 144 -13.89 -17.30 10.33
CA ALA A 144 -14.52 -18.54 10.74
C ALA A 144 -15.15 -18.43 12.13
N TRP A 145 -14.44 -17.80 13.07
CA TRP A 145 -14.99 -17.52 14.40
C TRP A 145 -16.22 -16.63 14.34
N SER A 146 -16.20 -15.55 13.56
CA SER A 146 -17.31 -14.62 13.40
C SER A 146 -18.56 -15.31 12.81
N LEU A 147 -18.38 -16.15 11.79
CA LEU A 147 -19.46 -16.96 11.24
C LEU A 147 -20.03 -17.96 12.26
N ALA A 148 -19.17 -18.59 13.07
CA ALA A 148 -19.61 -19.49 14.12
C ALA A 148 -20.45 -18.79 15.21
N GLN A 149 -20.27 -17.48 15.40
CA GLN A 149 -21.09 -16.64 16.27
C GLN A 149 -22.42 -16.18 15.61
N GLY A 150 -22.68 -16.57 14.37
CA GLY A 150 -23.89 -16.20 13.63
C GLY A 150 -23.82 -14.84 12.92
N SER A 151 -22.64 -14.23 12.81
CA SER A 151 -22.47 -13.00 12.04
C SER A 151 -22.80 -13.19 10.56
N PRO A 152 -23.35 -12.18 9.87
CA PRO A 152 -23.55 -12.24 8.43
C PRO A 152 -22.20 -12.27 7.69
N LEU A 153 -22.18 -12.91 6.52
CA LEU A 153 -20.97 -13.17 5.72
C LEU A 153 -20.13 -11.92 5.45
N TRP A 154 -20.78 -10.82 5.04
CA TRP A 154 -20.09 -9.56 4.73
C TRP A 154 -19.38 -8.98 5.95
N PHE A 155 -19.95 -9.14 7.14
CA PHE A 155 -19.38 -8.63 8.39
C PHE A 155 -18.22 -9.50 8.85
N ALA A 156 -18.33 -10.82 8.70
CA ALA A 156 -17.22 -11.74 8.95
C ALA A 156 -16.02 -11.42 8.03
N SER A 157 -16.27 -11.21 6.73
CA SER A 157 -15.23 -10.82 5.75
C SER A 157 -14.62 -9.45 6.04
N PHE A 158 -15.44 -8.50 6.51
CA PHE A 158 -14.94 -7.19 6.94
C PHE A 158 -14.02 -7.30 8.16
N LEU A 159 -14.35 -8.12 9.16
CA LEU A 159 -13.52 -8.30 10.36
C LEU A 159 -12.19 -9.00 10.07
N ASP A 160 -12.23 -10.00 9.17
CA ASP A 160 -11.05 -10.68 8.63
C ASP A 160 -10.04 -9.68 8.05
N GLU A 161 -10.50 -8.83 7.13
CA GLU A 161 -9.66 -7.79 6.53
C GLU A 161 -9.21 -6.76 7.57
N LEU A 162 -10.11 -6.30 8.44
CA LEU A 162 -9.79 -5.26 9.42
C LEU A 162 -8.68 -5.68 10.39
N VAL A 163 -8.66 -6.94 10.85
CA VAL A 163 -7.67 -7.43 11.82
C VAL A 163 -6.28 -7.61 11.19
N VAL A 164 -6.20 -7.80 9.87
CA VAL A 164 -4.95 -7.99 9.14
C VAL A 164 -4.44 -6.68 8.54
N ASP A 165 -5.26 -6.02 7.73
CA ASP A 165 -4.84 -4.86 6.94
C ASP A 165 -4.58 -3.63 7.80
N LEU A 166 -5.38 -3.37 8.84
CA LEU A 166 -5.21 -2.16 9.63
C LEU A 166 -3.90 -2.17 10.43
N PRO A 167 -3.53 -3.25 11.16
CA PRO A 167 -2.20 -3.35 11.77
C PRO A 167 -1.08 -3.34 10.74
N ASP A 168 -1.24 -4.03 9.61
CA ASP A 168 -0.23 -4.07 8.55
C ASP A 168 0.08 -2.68 8.03
N LYS A 169 -0.94 -1.88 7.68
CA LYS A 169 -0.71 -0.56 7.09
C LYS A 169 -0.15 0.44 8.10
N LEU A 170 -0.45 0.28 9.39
CA LEU A 170 0.22 1.04 10.43
C LEU A 170 1.71 0.71 10.49
N VAL A 171 2.08 -0.57 10.52
CA VAL A 171 3.49 -1.01 10.56
C VAL A 171 4.24 -0.57 9.31
N VAL A 172 3.68 -0.83 8.13
CA VAL A 172 4.27 -0.48 6.83
C VAL A 172 4.49 1.02 6.71
N VAL A 173 3.49 1.85 7.01
CA VAL A 173 3.59 3.30 6.87
C VAL A 173 4.57 3.91 7.88
N LEU A 174 4.64 3.39 9.11
CA LEU A 174 5.63 3.82 10.09
C LEU A 174 7.06 3.44 9.68
N LEU A 175 7.23 2.23 9.14
CA LEU A 175 8.50 1.80 8.56
C LEU A 175 8.92 2.70 7.40
N VAL A 176 7.98 3.02 6.50
CA VAL A 176 8.22 3.92 5.36
C VAL A 176 8.55 5.33 5.82
N LEU A 177 7.90 5.86 6.87
CA LEU A 177 8.28 7.14 7.47
C LEU A 177 9.73 7.11 7.95
N SER A 178 10.15 6.02 8.60
CA SER A 178 11.53 5.84 9.06
C SER A 178 12.48 5.83 7.87
N LEU A 179 12.22 5.02 6.84
CA LEU A 179 13.04 4.97 5.63
C LEU A 179 13.13 6.35 4.96
N TYR A 180 12.01 7.03 4.79
CA TYR A 180 11.93 8.35 4.17
C TYR A 180 12.81 9.39 4.88
N LYS A 181 12.87 9.33 6.22
CA LYS A 181 13.71 10.24 7.02
C LYS A 181 15.21 9.93 6.97
N HIS A 182 15.57 8.67 6.75
CA HIS A 182 16.96 8.23 6.71
C HIS A 182 17.53 8.17 5.28
N LEU A 183 16.72 8.44 4.25
CA LEU A 183 17.21 8.52 2.88
C LEU A 183 18.20 9.69 2.70
N PRO A 184 19.31 9.48 1.97
CA PRO A 184 20.23 10.55 1.62
C PRO A 184 19.52 11.71 0.90
N ARG A 185 19.87 12.95 1.26
CA ARG A 185 19.31 14.16 0.61
C ARG A 185 19.54 14.18 -0.90
N THR A 186 20.62 13.57 -1.37
CA THR A 186 20.91 13.39 -2.79
C THR A 186 19.81 12.59 -3.48
N LEU A 187 19.37 11.45 -2.92
CA LEU A 187 18.27 10.67 -3.48
C LEU A 187 16.94 11.43 -3.42
N LEU A 188 16.64 12.08 -2.30
CA LEU A 188 15.43 12.90 -2.16
C LEU A 188 15.37 14.02 -3.20
N SER A 189 16.51 14.67 -3.49
CA SER A 189 16.58 15.74 -4.47
C SER A 189 16.28 15.29 -5.91
N LEU A 190 16.51 14.01 -6.26
CA LEU A 190 16.15 13.47 -7.59
C LEU A 190 14.65 13.45 -7.84
N TYR A 191 13.86 13.36 -6.77
CA TYR A 191 12.40 13.38 -6.83
C TYR A 191 11.83 14.78 -6.54
N GLN A 192 12.55 15.61 -5.78
CA GLN A 192 12.15 16.98 -5.43
C GLN A 192 12.58 18.04 -6.45
N SER A 193 13.65 17.84 -7.22
CA SER A 193 14.19 18.85 -8.16
C SER A 193 13.15 19.31 -9.17
N ASN A 194 12.22 18.44 -9.56
CA ASN A 194 11.12 18.77 -10.47
C ASN A 194 9.92 19.47 -9.82
N ARG A 195 9.87 19.61 -8.48
CA ARG A 195 8.89 20.49 -7.82
C ARG A 195 9.35 21.95 -7.74
N VAL A 196 10.66 22.20 -7.84
CA VAL A 196 11.26 23.54 -7.63
C VAL A 196 11.57 24.29 -8.93
N ILE A 197 11.74 23.62 -10.08
CA ILE A 197 12.01 24.30 -11.35
C ILE A 197 10.85 25.20 -11.81
N GLU A 198 9.63 25.02 -11.27
CA GLU A 198 8.52 25.92 -11.56
C GLU A 198 8.58 27.28 -10.79
N SER A 199 9.49 27.52 -9.83
CA SER A 199 9.45 28.74 -8.99
C SER A 199 10.31 29.92 -9.47
N LEU A 200 10.66 29.99 -10.76
CA LEU A 200 11.42 31.12 -11.32
C LEU A 200 10.69 31.80 -12.47
N ASP A 201 9.46 32.23 -12.21
CA ASP A 201 8.75 33.30 -12.93
C ASP A 201 7.86 34.07 -11.92
#